data_AF-A0A1Y2UQ90-F1
#
_entry.id   AF-A0A1Y2UQ90-F1
#
_cell.length_a   1.000
_cell.length_b   1.000
_cell.length_c   1.000
_cell.angle_alpha   90.00
_cell.angle_beta   90.00
_cell.angle_gamma   90.00
#
_symmetry.space_group_name_H-M   'P 1'
#
loop_
_entity.id
_entity.type
_entity.pdbx_description
1 polymer ?
#
loop_
_entity_poly.entity_id
_entity_poly.type
_entity_poly.pdbx_seq_one_letter_code
_entity_poly.pdbx_strand_id
1 'polypeptide(L)'
;MAEQVRAFVRVSGPPNSSFLVGYPGISATLPRIEGKVEIRPSSGYSAPVAISLVRICLQRRETIHPAAENVAKRHLGTPRRDTTDVVGKELLLYRCATGREAEKVMAMDLPFVLFIPYGRGGEETNRRIPPASLQLPSRTAETYYELVVTVQQGQSMQNKYAFPVPLQRYDTLSTFGMYNRPEHKVANVDNIVTLGISLPRWSYGPMDPITVYIKLAPNLDWINKARKVTIQKITLSIEEEITYNPEGDEPTKKINRLQKHSQTIGVKLPEEGYVTNMGIIFPHKDLRDANGIIRRGQPAFPNYEVTSFTTTSTLYKIEFYLCIKAQLTSARDITLRQPIVICPLDHQACKEEMDAIEQAAKDASSVDPNNPMLPARTIVLENDHNALATLGLCLVGGQKKPLIE
;
A
#
# COMPACT_ATOMS: atom_id res chain seq x y z
N MET A 1 -31.64 -28.95 23.61
CA MET A 1 -31.01 -27.70 23.10
C MET A 1 -30.95 -27.83 21.60
N ALA A 2 -31.75 -27.05 20.87
CA ALA A 2 -31.65 -27.03 19.41
C ALA A 2 -30.27 -26.47 19.03
N GLU A 3 -29.55 -27.19 18.19
CA GLU A 3 -28.20 -26.82 17.74
C GLU A 3 -28.26 -25.44 17.06
N GLN A 4 -27.58 -24.45 17.64
CA GLN A 4 -27.61 -23.08 17.13
C GLN A 4 -26.85 -23.03 15.81
N VAL A 5 -27.57 -22.79 14.70
CA VAL A 5 -26.98 -22.75 13.36
C VAL A 5 -26.04 -21.56 13.24
N ARG A 6 -24.80 -21.82 12.79
CA ARG A 6 -23.79 -20.77 12.61
C ARG A 6 -24.11 -19.94 11.36
N ALA A 7 -23.72 -18.67 11.41
CA ALA A 7 -23.74 -17.81 10.23
C ALA A 7 -22.67 -18.25 9.23
N PHE A 8 -23.04 -18.36 7.95
CA PHE A 8 -22.13 -18.26 6.82
C PHE A 8 -22.09 -16.80 6.38
N VAL A 9 -20.89 -16.22 6.33
CA VAL A 9 -20.70 -14.80 6.04
C VAL A 9 -19.85 -14.65 4.79
N ARG A 10 -20.29 -13.78 3.89
CA ARG A 10 -19.56 -13.39 2.68
C ARG A 10 -19.60 -11.87 2.54
N VAL A 11 -18.56 -11.33 1.92
CA VAL A 11 -18.52 -9.93 1.47
C VAL A 11 -18.48 -9.94 -0.07
N SER A 12 -19.38 -9.19 -0.69
CA SER A 12 -19.49 -9.08 -2.15
C SER A 12 -19.50 -7.61 -2.58
N GLY A 13 -18.82 -7.31 -3.69
CA GLY A 13 -18.78 -5.99 -4.28
C GLY A 13 -20.00 -5.76 -5.17
N PRO A 14 -20.22 -4.54 -5.65
CA PRO A 14 -21.25 -4.30 -6.65
C PRO A 14 -20.99 -5.14 -7.92
N PRO A 15 -22.05 -5.52 -8.66
CA PRO A 15 -21.90 -6.29 -9.89
C PRO A 15 -21.00 -5.56 -10.91
N ASN A 16 -20.06 -6.30 -11.51
CA ASN A 16 -19.13 -5.79 -12.52
C ASN A 16 -18.23 -4.62 -12.07
N SER A 17 -18.07 -4.40 -10.76
CA SER A 17 -17.19 -3.36 -10.23
C SER A 17 -16.16 -3.91 -9.23
N SER A 18 -15.11 -3.13 -9.00
CA SER A 18 -14.19 -3.37 -7.89
C SER A 18 -14.86 -3.06 -6.55
N PHE A 19 -14.40 -3.73 -5.48
CA PHE A 19 -14.71 -3.36 -4.11
C PHE A 19 -14.14 -1.99 -3.76
N LEU A 20 -12.94 -1.69 -4.26
CA LEU A 20 -12.22 -0.44 -4.02
C LEU A 20 -12.60 0.54 -5.13
N VAL A 21 -13.24 1.64 -4.74
CA VAL A 21 -13.66 2.73 -5.62
C VAL A 21 -12.79 3.95 -5.34
N GLY A 22 -12.34 4.63 -6.39
CA GLY A 22 -11.39 5.74 -6.30
C GLY A 22 -9.94 5.27 -6.08
N TYR A 23 -9.05 6.23 -5.87
CA TYR A 23 -7.61 6.03 -5.87
C TYR A 23 -7.00 6.42 -4.51
N PRO A 24 -6.64 5.45 -3.65
CA PRO A 24 -6.04 5.75 -2.36
C PRO A 24 -4.77 6.60 -2.48
N GLY A 25 -4.69 7.64 -1.65
CA GLY A 25 -3.65 8.67 -1.73
C GLY A 25 -4.08 9.93 -2.50
N ILE A 26 -5.13 9.85 -3.34
CA ILE A 26 -5.62 10.99 -4.12
C ILE A 26 -6.97 11.44 -3.57
N SER A 27 -6.96 12.51 -2.77
CA SER A 27 -8.13 13.02 -2.05
C SER A 27 -9.33 13.35 -2.95
N ALA A 28 -9.09 13.86 -4.14
CA ALA A 28 -10.14 14.24 -5.09
C ALA A 28 -11.01 13.07 -5.55
N THR A 29 -10.53 11.83 -5.42
CA THR A 29 -11.26 10.62 -5.87
C THR A 29 -12.13 9.98 -4.78
N LEU A 30 -12.12 10.52 -3.56
CA LEU A 30 -12.86 9.99 -2.39
C LEU A 30 -12.74 8.45 -2.27
N PRO A 31 -11.52 7.93 -2.05
CA PRO A 31 -11.28 6.48 -2.04
C PRO A 31 -12.09 5.80 -0.95
N ARG A 32 -12.75 4.70 -1.30
CA ARG A 32 -13.67 3.98 -0.42
C ARG A 32 -13.87 2.54 -0.86
N ILE A 33 -14.34 1.72 0.07
CA ILE A 33 -14.73 0.34 -0.20
C ILE A 33 -16.24 0.24 -0.18
N GLU A 34 -16.84 -0.20 -1.27
CA GLU A 34 -18.28 -0.39 -1.42
C GLU A 34 -18.60 -1.87 -1.58
N GLY A 35 -19.71 -2.30 -0.98
CA GLY A 35 -20.17 -3.67 -1.11
C GLY A 35 -21.34 -3.99 -0.19
N LYS A 36 -21.58 -5.28 -0.01
CA LYS A 36 -22.57 -5.80 0.94
C LYS A 36 -22.02 -6.98 1.73
N VAL A 37 -22.46 -7.07 2.98
CA VAL A 37 -22.28 -8.24 3.84
C VAL A 37 -23.48 -9.15 3.63
N GLU A 38 -23.22 -10.36 3.16
CA GLU A 38 -24.22 -11.41 2.96
C GLU A 38 -24.12 -12.42 4.11
N ILE A 39 -25.22 -12.64 4.81
CA ILE A 39 -25.33 -13.66 5.86
C ILE A 39 -26.36 -14.70 5.43
N ARG A 40 -25.96 -15.96 5.50
CA ARG A 40 -26.77 -17.14 5.20
C ARG A 40 -26.60 -18.21 6.29
N PRO A 41 -27.48 -19.22 6.39
CA PRO A 41 -27.26 -20.38 7.24
C PRO A 41 -26.07 -21.22 6.78
N SER A 42 -25.15 -21.59 7.67
CA SER A 42 -24.00 -22.43 7.32
C SER A 42 -24.32 -23.92 7.24
N SER A 43 -25.34 -24.37 7.95
CA SER A 43 -25.78 -25.77 8.00
C SER A 43 -27.29 -25.86 7.75
N GLY A 44 -27.71 -26.89 7.01
CA GLY A 44 -29.11 -27.15 6.67
C GLY A 44 -29.72 -26.21 5.61
N TYR A 45 -28.95 -25.30 5.00
CA TYR A 45 -29.28 -24.32 3.94
C TYR A 45 -30.58 -23.50 4.11
N SER A 46 -31.30 -23.68 5.21
CA SER A 46 -32.69 -23.27 5.37
C SER A 46 -33.11 -23.16 6.84
N ALA A 47 -32.17 -23.34 7.77
CA ALA A 47 -32.39 -23.18 9.19
C ALA A 47 -32.00 -21.75 9.59
N PRO A 48 -32.88 -20.99 10.24
CA PRO A 48 -32.61 -19.58 10.50
C PRO A 48 -31.45 -19.38 11.47
N VAL A 49 -30.73 -18.29 11.26
CA VAL A 49 -29.60 -17.88 12.06
C VAL A 49 -30.07 -16.81 13.05
N ALA A 50 -29.83 -17.00 14.34
CA ALA A 50 -30.11 -15.97 15.34
C ALA A 50 -29.05 -14.87 15.26
N ILE A 51 -29.39 -13.68 14.75
CA ILE A 51 -28.49 -12.53 14.58
C ILE A 51 -28.88 -11.41 15.53
N SER A 52 -27.90 -10.89 16.28
CA SER A 52 -28.08 -9.78 17.24
C SER A 52 -27.39 -8.51 16.78
N LEU A 53 -26.21 -8.65 16.17
CA LEU A 53 -25.36 -7.52 15.78
C LEU A 53 -24.53 -7.90 14.55
N VAL A 54 -24.39 -6.97 13.61
CA VAL A 54 -23.43 -7.07 12.51
C VAL A 54 -22.65 -5.77 12.41
N ARG A 55 -21.32 -5.87 12.48
CA ARG A 55 -20.38 -4.76 12.29
C ARG A 55 -19.37 -5.09 11.21
N ILE A 56 -18.85 -4.07 10.55
CA ILE A 56 -17.76 -4.21 9.59
C ILE A 56 -16.73 -3.11 9.81
N CYS A 57 -15.46 -3.45 9.70
CA CYS A 57 -14.37 -2.49 9.65
C CYS A 57 -13.29 -2.95 8.67
N LEU A 58 -12.48 -2.01 8.20
CA LEU A 58 -11.23 -2.31 7.51
C LEU A 58 -10.12 -2.37 8.57
N GLN A 59 -9.40 -3.48 8.65
CA GLN A 59 -8.24 -3.63 9.53
C GLN A 59 -6.96 -3.61 8.72
N ARG A 60 -5.98 -2.82 9.18
CA ARG A 60 -4.60 -2.87 8.73
C ARG A 60 -3.83 -3.77 9.66
N ARG A 61 -3.10 -4.74 9.11
CA ARG A 61 -2.14 -5.56 9.84
C ARG A 61 -0.75 -5.26 9.35
N GLU A 62 0.14 -4.92 10.27
CA GLU A 62 1.55 -4.71 9.99
C GLU A 62 2.37 -5.73 10.77
N THR A 63 3.40 -6.31 10.16
CA THR A 63 4.36 -7.13 10.89
C THR A 63 5.78 -6.85 10.43
N ILE A 64 6.73 -6.89 11.35
CA ILE A 64 8.16 -6.81 11.05
C ILE A 64 8.92 -7.96 11.72
N HIS A 65 9.90 -8.49 10.99
CA HIS A 65 10.84 -9.49 11.48
C HIS A 65 12.22 -9.24 10.86
N PRO A 66 12.97 -8.22 11.33
CA PRO A 66 14.24 -7.81 10.70
C PRO A 66 15.27 -8.93 10.59
N ALA A 67 15.25 -9.89 11.52
CA ALA A 67 16.18 -11.03 11.53
C ALA A 67 15.77 -12.21 10.61
N ALA A 68 14.67 -12.12 9.84
CA ALA A 68 14.10 -13.27 9.13
C ALA A 68 15.04 -13.84 8.04
N GLU A 69 15.88 -12.98 7.47
CA GLU A 69 16.88 -13.35 6.46
C GLU A 69 18.08 -14.12 7.05
N ASN A 70 18.41 -13.90 8.33
CA ASN A 70 19.58 -14.49 8.95
C ASN A 70 19.24 -15.86 9.56
N VAL A 71 19.41 -16.93 8.78
CA VAL A 71 19.14 -18.33 9.18
C VAL A 71 19.86 -18.69 10.50
N ALA A 72 21.09 -18.21 10.71
CA ALA A 72 21.86 -18.45 11.94
C ALA A 72 21.34 -17.70 13.19
N LYS A 73 20.51 -16.66 13.04
CA LYS A 73 19.97 -15.84 14.13
C LYS A 73 18.44 -15.97 14.30
N ARG A 74 17.78 -16.88 13.58
CA ARG A 74 16.31 -17.05 13.65
C ARG A 74 15.78 -17.34 15.06
N HIS A 75 16.58 -17.95 15.93
CA HIS A 75 16.18 -18.32 17.30
C HIS A 75 16.72 -17.38 18.40
N LEU A 76 17.62 -16.44 18.08
CA LEU A 76 18.20 -15.47 19.04
C LEU A 76 17.98 -14.00 18.62
N GLY A 77 17.30 -13.76 17.50
CA GLY A 77 17.03 -12.42 16.97
C GLY A 77 15.86 -11.72 17.67
N THR A 78 15.72 -10.41 17.41
CA THR A 78 14.58 -9.61 17.88
C THR A 78 13.26 -10.28 17.47
N PRO A 79 12.32 -10.47 18.40
CA PRO A 79 11.05 -11.13 18.12
C PRO A 79 10.26 -10.40 17.04
N ARG A 80 9.42 -11.16 16.31
CA ARG A 80 8.44 -10.58 15.39
C ARG A 80 7.60 -9.56 16.16
N ARG A 81 7.43 -8.37 15.59
CA ARG A 81 6.45 -7.40 16.06
C ARG A 81 5.29 -7.35 15.08
N ASP A 82 4.09 -7.26 15.61
CA ASP A 82 2.87 -7.12 14.83
C ASP A 82 1.93 -6.10 15.48
N THR A 83 1.20 -5.39 14.64
CA THR A 83 0.14 -4.46 15.06
C THR A 83 -1.08 -4.65 14.19
N THR A 84 -2.25 -4.37 14.76
CA THR A 84 -3.52 -4.39 14.03
C THR A 84 -4.32 -3.16 14.41
N ASP A 85 -4.65 -2.33 13.42
CA ASP A 85 -5.38 -1.07 13.61
C ASP A 85 -6.61 -1.03 12.72
N VAL A 86 -7.65 -0.32 13.17
CA VAL A 86 -8.82 -0.04 12.33
C VAL A 86 -8.52 1.15 11.42
N VAL A 87 -8.71 0.98 10.12
CA VAL A 87 -8.59 2.07 9.14
C VAL A 87 -9.92 2.79 9.04
N GLY A 88 -9.93 4.11 9.27
CA GLY A 88 -11.16 4.90 9.25
C GLY A 88 -12.07 4.57 10.43
N LYS A 89 -13.29 4.12 10.13
CA LYS A 89 -14.35 3.87 11.13
C LYS A 89 -14.89 2.44 11.03
N GLU A 90 -15.26 1.88 12.18
CA GLU A 90 -16.13 0.69 12.23
C GLU A 90 -17.58 1.12 11.97
N LEU A 91 -18.29 0.35 11.13
CA LEU A 91 -19.70 0.57 10.84
C LEU A 91 -20.56 -0.48 11.55
N LEU A 92 -21.61 -0.01 12.21
CA LEU A 92 -22.72 -0.84 12.65
C LEU A 92 -23.71 -1.00 11.50
N LEU A 93 -23.77 -2.19 10.91
CA LEU A 93 -24.67 -2.47 9.79
C LEU A 93 -26.06 -2.91 10.27
N TYR A 94 -26.10 -3.65 11.37
CA TYR A 94 -27.34 -4.16 11.93
C TYR A 94 -27.24 -4.35 13.44
N ARG A 95 -28.35 -4.07 14.13
CA ARG A 95 -28.61 -4.41 15.53
C ARG A 95 -30.07 -4.81 15.64
N CYS A 96 -30.36 -5.89 16.37
CA CYS A 96 -31.74 -6.30 16.66
C CYS A 96 -32.50 -5.22 17.44
N ALA A 97 -33.83 -5.23 17.31
CA ALA A 97 -34.69 -4.27 18.00
C ALA A 97 -34.51 -4.32 19.53
N THR A 98 -34.67 -3.18 20.19
CA THR A 98 -34.61 -3.07 21.66
C THR A 98 -35.57 -4.06 22.32
N GLY A 99 -35.09 -4.79 23.33
CA GLY A 99 -35.86 -5.83 24.03
C GLY A 99 -35.86 -7.20 23.37
N ARG A 100 -35.25 -7.37 22.19
CA ARG A 100 -34.98 -8.68 21.57
C ARG A 100 -33.51 -9.04 21.69
N GLU A 101 -33.24 -10.30 22.03
CA GLU A 101 -31.86 -10.81 22.10
C GLU A 101 -31.26 -11.06 20.71
N ALA A 102 -32.06 -11.57 19.78
CA ALA A 102 -31.67 -11.84 18.40
C ALA A 102 -32.92 -11.89 17.51
N GLU A 103 -32.73 -11.66 16.21
CA GLU A 103 -33.73 -11.98 15.19
C GLU A 103 -33.33 -13.27 14.47
N LYS A 104 -34.33 -14.09 14.15
CA LYS A 104 -34.14 -15.32 13.39
C LYS A 104 -34.17 -15.01 11.90
N VAL A 105 -33.00 -15.00 11.29
CA VAL A 105 -32.77 -14.52 9.94
C VAL A 105 -32.51 -15.68 9.00
N MET A 106 -33.25 -15.73 7.90
CA MET A 106 -33.05 -16.68 6.80
C MET A 106 -32.02 -16.16 5.80
N ALA A 107 -32.07 -14.86 5.49
CA ALA A 107 -31.09 -14.20 4.65
C ALA A 107 -30.91 -12.73 5.08
N MET A 108 -29.68 -12.24 5.05
CA MET A 108 -29.37 -10.84 5.31
C MET A 108 -28.39 -10.33 4.26
N ASP A 109 -28.72 -9.23 3.60
CA ASP A 109 -27.82 -8.48 2.71
C ASP A 109 -27.75 -7.04 3.23
N LEU A 110 -26.58 -6.65 3.74
CA LEU A 110 -26.34 -5.37 4.38
C LEU A 110 -25.32 -4.55 3.58
N PRO A 111 -25.76 -3.58 2.77
CA PRO A 111 -24.86 -2.68 2.04
C PRO A 111 -24.00 -1.82 2.97
N PHE A 112 -22.78 -1.50 2.55
CA PHE A 112 -21.85 -0.65 3.28
C PHE A 112 -20.97 0.18 2.34
N VAL A 113 -20.53 1.35 2.82
CA VAL A 113 -19.43 2.14 2.23
C VAL A 113 -18.44 2.48 3.35
N LEU A 114 -17.20 2.03 3.22
CA LEU A 114 -16.10 2.37 4.12
C LEU A 114 -15.15 3.35 3.44
N PHE A 115 -15.15 4.61 3.86
CA PHE A 115 -14.20 5.60 3.35
C PHE A 115 -12.77 5.30 3.85
N ILE A 116 -11.83 5.29 2.91
CA ILE A 116 -10.41 5.17 3.19
C ILE A 116 -9.89 6.59 3.49
N PRO A 117 -9.17 6.81 4.59
CA PRO A 117 -8.62 8.13 4.90
C PRO A 117 -7.74 8.67 3.76
N TYR A 118 -8.01 9.91 3.33
CA TYR A 118 -7.37 10.53 2.16
C TYR A 118 -6.80 11.93 2.43
N GLY A 119 -6.91 12.44 3.66
CA GLY A 119 -6.44 13.77 4.05
C GLY A 119 -5.15 13.74 4.88
N ARG A 120 -4.45 14.87 4.97
CA ARG A 120 -3.30 15.10 5.90
C ARG A 120 -3.75 15.48 7.33
N GLY A 121 -5.01 15.20 7.68
CA GLY A 121 -5.66 15.75 8.88
C GLY A 121 -5.92 14.69 9.95
N GLY A 122 -5.02 14.58 10.91
CA GLY A 122 -5.20 13.83 12.15
C GLY A 122 -3.91 13.16 12.62
N GLU A 123 -3.51 13.43 13.86
CA GLU A 123 -2.40 12.68 14.49
C GLU A 123 -2.77 11.21 14.71
N GLU A 124 -4.07 10.92 14.90
CA GLU A 124 -4.66 9.59 15.08
C GLU A 124 -4.34 8.66 13.89
N THR A 125 -3.78 7.49 14.20
CA THR A 125 -3.39 6.45 13.23
C THR A 125 -4.51 6.10 12.24
N ASN A 126 -5.76 6.07 12.71
CA ASN A 126 -6.93 5.67 11.93
C ASN A 126 -7.39 6.72 10.90
N ARG A 127 -6.84 7.95 10.97
CA ARG A 127 -7.12 9.06 10.04
C ARG A 127 -5.98 9.34 9.07
N ARG A 128 -4.82 8.70 9.27
CA ARG A 128 -3.69 8.80 8.34
C ARG A 128 -3.99 8.04 7.06
N ILE A 129 -3.48 8.54 5.94
CA ILE A 129 -3.56 7.85 4.65
C ILE A 129 -2.86 6.49 4.80
N PRO A 130 -3.57 5.36 4.63
CA PRO A 130 -2.98 4.05 4.87
C PRO A 130 -1.85 3.77 3.85
N PRO A 131 -0.75 3.13 4.27
CA PRO A 131 0.30 2.67 3.36
C PRO A 131 -0.23 1.62 2.36
N ALA A 132 0.41 1.45 1.21
CA ALA A 132 0.03 0.37 0.29
C ALA A 132 0.36 -1.00 0.89
N SER A 133 -0.41 -2.01 0.50
CA SER A 133 -0.11 -3.41 0.80
C SER A 133 1.27 -3.77 0.25
N LEU A 134 2.12 -4.37 1.09
CA LEU A 134 3.49 -4.71 0.75
C LEU A 134 3.94 -5.95 1.52
N GLN A 135 4.71 -6.82 0.87
CA GLN A 135 5.44 -7.90 1.52
C GLN A 135 6.88 -7.87 1.00
N LEU A 136 7.83 -7.59 1.89
CA LEU A 136 9.25 -7.66 1.56
C LEU A 136 9.73 -9.12 1.48
N PRO A 137 10.84 -9.38 0.76
CA PRO A 137 11.48 -10.70 0.73
C PRO A 137 11.71 -11.26 2.13
N SER A 138 11.59 -12.59 2.27
CA SER A 138 11.69 -13.29 3.55
C SER A 138 10.72 -12.81 4.64
N ARG A 139 9.69 -12.01 4.29
CA ARG A 139 8.70 -11.44 5.22
C ARG A 139 9.33 -10.61 6.34
N THR A 140 10.38 -9.86 6.01
CA THR A 140 11.03 -8.94 6.96
C THR A 140 10.12 -7.77 7.34
N ALA A 141 9.23 -7.35 6.43
CA ALA A 141 8.13 -6.45 6.70
C ALA A 141 6.90 -6.83 5.86
N GLU A 142 5.71 -6.70 6.44
CA GLU A 142 4.42 -6.94 5.80
C GLU A 142 3.43 -5.87 6.23
N THR A 143 2.67 -5.34 5.28
CA THR A 143 1.46 -4.54 5.49
C THR A 143 0.36 -5.10 4.61
N TYR A 144 -0.77 -5.46 5.19
CA TYR A 144 -1.94 -5.92 4.44
C TYR A 144 -3.25 -5.53 5.13
N TYR A 145 -4.36 -5.61 4.39
CA TYR A 145 -5.66 -5.20 4.89
C TYR A 145 -6.69 -6.31 4.77
N GLU A 146 -7.61 -6.31 5.72
CA GLU A 146 -8.74 -7.24 5.77
C GLU A 146 -10.01 -6.48 6.11
N LEU A 147 -11.09 -6.75 5.37
CA LEU A 147 -12.44 -6.43 5.86
C LEU A 147 -12.80 -7.46 6.93
N VAL A 148 -13.05 -6.97 8.14
CA VAL A 148 -13.43 -7.81 9.26
C VAL A 148 -14.89 -7.59 9.59
N VAL A 149 -15.70 -8.60 9.28
CA VAL A 149 -17.12 -8.65 9.65
C VAL A 149 -17.24 -9.32 11.00
N THR A 150 -17.80 -8.61 11.97
CA THR A 150 -18.12 -9.16 13.30
C THR A 150 -19.61 -9.45 13.36
N VAL A 151 -19.97 -10.72 13.57
CA VAL A 151 -21.36 -11.18 13.71
C VAL A 151 -21.57 -11.69 15.13
N GLN A 152 -22.56 -11.13 15.82
CA GLN A 152 -23.02 -11.63 17.11
C GLN A 152 -24.31 -12.42 16.91
N GLN A 153 -24.34 -13.64 17.45
CA GLN A 153 -25.45 -14.57 17.40
C GLN A 153 -25.99 -14.83 18.82
N GLY A 154 -27.13 -14.23 19.17
CA GLY A 154 -27.67 -14.30 20.53
C GLY A 154 -26.82 -13.51 21.54
N GLN A 155 -26.86 -13.92 22.80
CA GLN A 155 -26.21 -13.15 23.88
C GLN A 155 -24.68 -13.23 23.89
N SER A 156 -24.07 -14.37 23.51
CA SER A 156 -22.64 -14.62 23.80
C SER A 156 -21.77 -15.02 22.61
N MET A 157 -22.34 -15.50 21.51
CA MET A 157 -21.53 -16.01 20.39
C MET A 157 -21.16 -14.88 19.43
N GLN A 158 -19.91 -14.41 19.50
CA GLN A 158 -19.37 -13.41 18.58
C GLN A 158 -18.27 -14.03 17.71
N ASN A 159 -18.44 -13.97 16.39
CA ASN A 159 -17.47 -14.47 15.42
C ASN A 159 -16.96 -13.34 14.52
N LYS A 160 -15.69 -13.43 14.12
CA LYS A 160 -15.06 -12.51 13.17
C LYS A 160 -14.71 -13.25 11.88
N TYR A 161 -15.04 -12.65 10.76
CA TYR A 161 -14.76 -13.17 9.42
C TYR A 161 -13.89 -12.15 8.69
N ALA A 162 -12.70 -12.57 8.26
CA ALA A 162 -11.72 -11.71 7.61
C ALA A 162 -11.66 -11.98 6.10
N PHE A 163 -11.69 -10.92 5.30
CA PHE A 163 -11.62 -10.97 3.84
C PHE A 163 -10.49 -10.05 3.37
N PRO A 164 -9.46 -10.57 2.66
CA PRO A 164 -8.32 -9.75 2.26
C PRO A 164 -8.72 -8.69 1.24
N VAL A 165 -8.21 -7.46 1.41
CA VAL A 165 -8.39 -6.35 0.48
C VAL A 165 -7.01 -5.74 0.20
N PRO A 166 -6.38 -6.03 -0.95
CA PRO A 166 -5.13 -5.37 -1.30
C PRO A 166 -5.37 -3.88 -1.55
N LEU A 167 -4.52 -3.02 -0.97
CA LEU A 167 -4.55 -1.58 -1.20
C LEU A 167 -3.29 -1.13 -1.94
N GLN A 168 -3.47 -0.34 -3.00
CA GLN A 168 -2.38 0.35 -3.69
C GLN A 168 -2.48 1.85 -3.41
N ARG A 169 -1.34 2.54 -3.48
CA ARG A 169 -1.26 4.00 -3.36
C ARG A 169 -0.86 4.60 -4.68
N TYR A 170 -1.50 5.72 -5.00
CA TYR A 170 -1.32 6.42 -6.25
C TYR A 170 -0.77 7.83 -6.06
N ASP A 171 -0.53 8.29 -4.83
CA ASP A 171 0.03 9.63 -4.60
C ASP A 171 1.52 9.76 -4.94
N THR A 172 2.19 8.64 -5.26
CA THR A 172 3.62 8.60 -5.63
C THR A 172 3.87 8.53 -7.14
N LEU A 173 2.83 8.54 -7.98
CA LEU A 173 2.94 8.40 -9.44
C LEU A 173 3.93 9.40 -10.06
N SER A 174 4.82 8.90 -10.92
CA SER A 174 5.88 9.71 -11.55
C SER A 174 5.34 10.82 -12.48
N THR A 175 4.08 10.72 -12.90
CA THR A 175 3.39 11.66 -13.78
C THR A 175 2.87 12.90 -13.06
N PHE A 176 2.77 12.90 -11.72
CA PHE A 176 2.29 14.06 -10.99
C PHE A 176 3.24 15.27 -11.12
N GLY A 177 2.66 16.44 -11.40
CA GLY A 177 3.42 17.68 -11.59
C GLY A 177 4.25 18.12 -10.37
N MET A 178 3.96 17.63 -9.16
CA MET A 178 4.80 17.89 -7.98
C MET A 178 6.17 17.22 -8.07
N TYR A 179 6.27 16.08 -8.77
CA TYR A 179 7.51 15.32 -8.96
C TYR A 179 8.29 15.78 -10.19
N ASN A 180 7.63 16.42 -11.14
CA ASN A 180 8.22 16.96 -12.37
C ASN A 180 8.74 18.39 -12.17
N ARG A 181 9.50 18.59 -11.08
CA ARG A 181 10.19 19.84 -10.77
C ARG A 181 11.67 19.55 -10.55
N PRO A 182 12.58 20.37 -11.10
CA PRO A 182 14.00 20.16 -10.88
C PRO A 182 14.39 20.28 -9.41
N GLU A 183 15.13 19.30 -8.93
CA GLU A 183 15.73 19.28 -7.59
C GLU A 183 17.23 19.52 -7.69
N HIS A 184 17.73 20.47 -6.91
CA HIS A 184 19.14 20.86 -6.89
C HIS A 184 19.72 20.59 -5.52
N LYS A 185 20.93 20.00 -5.49
CA LYS A 185 21.65 19.79 -4.25
C LYS A 185 23.13 19.98 -4.44
N VAL A 186 23.79 20.51 -3.42
CA VAL A 186 25.21 20.78 -3.41
C VAL A 186 25.83 20.13 -2.18
N ALA A 187 27.05 19.61 -2.33
CA ALA A 187 27.86 19.07 -1.24
C ALA A 187 29.33 19.45 -1.43
N ASN A 188 30.00 19.69 -0.31
CA ASN A 188 31.41 19.98 -0.19
C ASN A 188 31.92 19.32 1.11
N VAL A 189 33.18 18.88 1.13
CA VAL A 189 33.77 18.20 2.30
C VAL A 189 34.96 18.97 2.86
N ASP A 190 35.91 19.37 2.01
CA ASP A 190 37.15 20.05 2.39
C ASP A 190 37.26 21.47 1.79
N ASN A 191 36.16 21.98 1.23
CA ASN A 191 36.06 23.28 0.57
C ASN A 191 37.00 23.49 -0.63
N ILE A 192 37.64 22.44 -1.17
CA ILE A 192 38.49 22.54 -2.36
C ILE A 192 37.64 22.40 -3.63
N VAL A 193 36.70 21.45 -3.61
CA VAL A 193 35.79 21.16 -4.72
C VAL A 193 34.36 21.11 -4.20
N THR A 194 33.43 21.61 -5.01
CA THR A 194 32.00 21.60 -4.75
C THR A 194 31.32 20.68 -5.76
N LEU A 195 30.58 19.68 -5.28
CA LEU A 195 29.73 18.80 -6.09
C LEU A 195 28.30 19.33 -6.08
N GLY A 196 27.81 19.79 -7.22
CA GLY A 196 26.42 20.13 -7.46
C GLY A 196 25.74 19.08 -8.34
N ILE A 197 24.46 18.81 -8.06
CA ILE A 197 23.60 17.99 -8.90
C ILE A 197 22.31 18.74 -9.27
N SER A 198 21.73 18.35 -10.41
CA SER A 198 20.36 18.69 -10.77
C SER A 198 19.64 17.44 -11.28
N LEU A 199 18.51 17.12 -10.68
CA LEU A 199 17.59 16.08 -11.11
C LEU A 199 16.37 16.73 -11.74
N PRO A 200 15.93 16.35 -12.95
CA PRO A 200 14.77 16.97 -13.61
C PRO A 200 13.44 16.59 -12.95
N ARG A 201 13.39 15.40 -12.34
CA ARG A 201 12.26 14.88 -11.56
C ARG A 201 12.77 14.02 -10.42
N TRP A 202 11.90 13.72 -9.46
CA TRP A 202 12.30 12.97 -8.26
C TRP A 202 11.34 11.84 -7.87
N SER A 203 10.41 11.45 -8.75
CA SER A 203 9.67 10.19 -8.65
C SER A 203 9.94 9.29 -9.86
N TYR A 204 10.12 7.99 -9.62
CA TYR A 204 10.50 6.98 -10.61
C TYR A 204 9.79 5.65 -10.38
N GLY A 205 9.48 4.94 -11.46
CA GLY A 205 8.95 3.57 -11.45
C GLY A 205 9.99 2.51 -11.86
N PRO A 206 9.59 1.23 -11.93
CA PRO A 206 10.37 0.18 -12.60
C PRO A 206 10.75 0.60 -14.02
N MET A 207 11.98 0.27 -14.43
CA MET A 207 12.54 0.58 -15.76
C MET A 207 12.69 2.06 -16.11
N ASP A 208 12.33 2.97 -15.23
CA ASP A 208 12.51 4.39 -15.50
C ASP A 208 14.00 4.78 -15.54
N PRO A 209 14.42 5.59 -16.52
CA PRO A 209 15.74 6.19 -16.52
C PRO A 209 15.80 7.33 -15.50
N ILE A 210 16.85 7.32 -14.68
CA ILE A 210 17.23 8.38 -13.76
C ILE A 210 18.46 9.07 -14.34
N THR A 211 18.25 10.25 -14.92
CA THR A 211 19.34 11.08 -15.47
C THR A 211 19.63 12.23 -14.52
N VAL A 212 20.89 12.40 -14.16
CA VAL A 212 21.35 13.47 -13.27
C VAL A 212 22.42 14.30 -13.96
N TYR A 213 22.24 15.62 -13.89
CA TYR A 213 23.26 16.58 -14.24
C TYR A 213 24.21 16.77 -13.06
N ILE A 214 25.52 16.66 -13.30
CA ILE A 214 26.56 16.71 -12.28
C ILE A 214 27.54 17.81 -12.64
N LYS A 215 27.82 18.70 -11.68
CA LYS A 215 28.83 19.75 -11.78
C LYS A 215 29.82 19.63 -10.63
N LEU A 216 31.11 19.51 -10.95
CA LEU A 216 32.21 19.65 -10.01
C LEU A 216 32.86 21.00 -10.27
N ALA A 217 32.76 21.92 -9.32
CA ALA A 217 33.33 23.26 -9.43
C ALA A 217 34.52 23.44 -8.48
N PRO A 218 35.66 23.98 -8.93
CA PRO A 218 36.74 24.37 -8.03
C PRO A 218 36.29 25.52 -7.13
N ASN A 219 36.77 25.55 -5.88
CA ASN A 219 36.62 26.73 -5.05
C ASN A 219 37.64 27.81 -5.47
N LEU A 220 37.13 29.01 -5.78
CA LEU A 220 37.94 30.15 -6.22
C LEU A 220 38.95 30.59 -5.16
N ASP A 221 38.60 30.52 -3.88
CA ASP A 221 39.49 30.87 -2.76
C ASP A 221 40.69 29.93 -2.66
N TRP A 222 40.58 28.72 -3.22
CA TRP A 222 41.59 27.66 -3.14
C TRP A 222 42.06 27.19 -4.52
N ILE A 223 42.01 28.07 -5.54
CA ILE A 223 42.24 27.70 -6.94
C ILE A 223 43.59 26.97 -7.17
N ASN A 224 44.64 27.37 -6.46
CA ASN A 224 45.97 26.75 -6.54
C ASN A 224 45.98 25.29 -6.06
N LYS A 225 45.11 24.94 -5.10
CA LYS A 225 44.92 23.55 -4.66
C LYS A 225 43.94 22.82 -5.58
N ALA A 226 42.85 23.47 -5.96
CA ALA A 226 41.81 22.89 -6.81
C ALA A 226 42.34 22.47 -8.20
N ARG A 227 43.26 23.24 -8.81
CA ARG A 227 43.93 22.88 -10.09
C ARG A 227 44.76 21.59 -10.03
N LYS A 228 45.14 21.13 -8.83
CA LYS A 228 45.88 19.87 -8.64
C LYS A 228 44.94 18.67 -8.52
N VAL A 229 43.64 18.89 -8.33
CA VAL A 229 42.65 17.83 -8.16
C VAL A 229 42.42 17.15 -9.51
N THR A 230 42.41 15.82 -9.50
CA THR A 230 42.02 14.98 -10.64
C THR A 230 40.74 14.26 -10.30
N ILE A 231 39.77 14.31 -11.21
CA ILE A 231 38.52 13.58 -11.10
C ILE A 231 38.78 12.16 -11.58
N GLN A 232 38.90 11.20 -10.66
CA GLN A 232 39.19 9.82 -11.02
C GLN A 232 37.96 9.13 -11.58
N LYS A 233 36.84 9.22 -10.86
CA LYS A 233 35.65 8.42 -11.10
C LYS A 233 34.43 9.08 -10.51
N ILE A 234 33.31 9.05 -11.21
CA ILE A 234 32.00 9.37 -10.66
C ILE A 234 31.16 8.09 -10.62
N THR A 235 30.46 7.89 -9.51
CA THR A 235 29.60 6.72 -9.30
C THR A 235 28.20 7.16 -8.91
N LEU A 236 27.21 6.69 -9.67
CA LEU A 236 25.81 6.70 -9.30
C LEU A 236 25.44 5.38 -8.64
N SER A 237 24.61 5.44 -7.61
CA SER A 237 23.90 4.26 -7.12
C SER A 237 22.55 4.60 -6.53
N ILE A 238 21.67 3.61 -6.59
CA ILE A 238 20.36 3.65 -5.94
C ILE A 238 20.50 2.87 -4.64
N GLU A 239 20.19 3.53 -3.53
CA GLU A 239 20.14 2.93 -2.20
C GLU A 239 18.69 2.88 -1.73
N GLU A 240 18.28 1.72 -1.24
CA GLU A 240 17.08 1.53 -0.44
C GLU A 240 17.48 1.51 1.04
N GLU A 241 16.84 2.34 1.85
CA GLU A 241 16.97 2.36 3.30
C GLU A 241 15.65 1.91 3.94
N ILE A 242 15.68 0.74 4.57
CA ILE A 242 14.56 0.22 5.36
C ILE A 242 14.86 0.51 6.82
N THR A 243 14.05 1.36 7.44
CA THR A 243 14.06 1.60 8.89
C THR A 243 12.94 0.80 9.53
N TYR A 244 13.28 -0.15 10.41
CA TYR A 244 12.31 -0.87 11.23
C TYR A 244 12.14 -0.16 12.57
N ASN A 245 10.91 -0.18 13.09
CA ASN A 245 10.52 0.47 14.33
C ASN A 245 10.93 1.95 14.39
N PRO A 246 10.53 2.78 13.41
CA PRO A 246 11.03 4.16 13.27
C PRO A 246 10.64 5.09 14.42
N GLU A 247 9.51 4.84 15.09
CA GLU A 247 8.99 5.66 16.19
C GLU A 247 9.27 5.08 17.59
N GLY A 248 9.90 3.90 17.69
CA GLY A 248 10.19 3.26 18.98
C GLY A 248 11.63 3.44 19.46
N ASP A 249 11.94 2.92 20.65
CA ASP A 249 13.21 3.17 21.36
C ASP A 249 14.48 2.70 20.62
N GLU A 250 14.36 1.63 19.81
CA GLU A 250 15.48 1.05 19.06
C GLU A 250 15.13 0.92 17.57
N PRO A 251 15.29 1.99 16.77
CA PRO A 251 15.14 1.91 15.32
C PRO A 251 16.33 1.17 14.70
N THR A 252 16.07 0.19 13.84
CA THR A 252 17.13 -0.52 13.10
C THR A 252 17.07 -0.18 11.62
N LYS A 253 18.23 0.10 11.03
CA LYS A 253 18.34 0.49 9.62
C LYS A 253 19.06 -0.57 8.81
N LYS A 254 18.49 -0.91 7.66
CA LYS A 254 19.09 -1.77 6.64
C LYS A 254 19.22 -0.96 5.36
N ILE A 255 20.44 -0.88 4.82
CA ILE A 255 20.71 -0.18 3.56
C ILE A 255 21.07 -1.23 2.50
N ASN A 256 20.26 -1.32 1.45
CA ASN A 256 20.50 -2.17 0.30
C ASN A 256 20.90 -1.30 -0.89
N ARG A 257 22.01 -1.66 -1.54
CA ARG A 257 22.41 -1.01 -2.79
C ARG A 257 21.80 -1.78 -3.95
N LEU A 258 20.81 -1.20 -4.60
CA LEU A 258 20.02 -1.88 -5.64
C LEU A 258 20.70 -1.89 -7.00
N GLN A 259 21.34 -0.77 -7.36
CA GLN A 259 21.98 -0.61 -8.65
C GLN A 259 23.18 0.34 -8.54
N LYS A 260 24.16 0.16 -9.41
CA LYS A 260 25.38 0.98 -9.47
C LYS A 260 25.79 1.22 -10.92
N HIS A 261 26.12 2.46 -11.25
CA HIS A 261 26.76 2.83 -12.49
C HIS A 261 27.97 3.71 -12.18
N SER A 262 29.10 3.47 -12.86
CA SER A 262 30.32 4.24 -12.63
C SER A 262 30.98 4.62 -13.94
N GLN A 263 31.48 5.85 -14.01
CA GLN A 263 32.25 6.37 -15.12
C GLN A 263 33.63 6.80 -14.63
N THR A 264 34.68 6.22 -15.21
CA THR A 264 36.06 6.66 -15.00
C THR A 264 36.32 7.87 -15.89
N ILE A 265 36.92 8.92 -15.33
CA ILE A 265 37.10 10.21 -16.02
C ILE A 265 38.59 10.45 -16.26
N GLY A 266 39.40 10.51 -15.20
CA GLY A 266 40.86 10.65 -15.28
C GLY A 266 41.34 12.03 -15.72
N VAL A 267 40.53 13.08 -15.53
CA VAL A 267 40.83 14.45 -16.00
C VAL A 267 41.09 15.38 -14.81
N LYS A 268 42.07 16.28 -14.93
CA LYS A 268 42.31 17.35 -13.94
C LYS A 268 41.13 18.32 -13.93
N LEU A 269 40.73 18.77 -12.74
CA LEU A 269 39.60 19.68 -12.57
C LEU A 269 39.84 21.00 -13.33
N PRO A 270 39.02 21.34 -14.36
CA PRO A 270 39.14 22.59 -15.08
C PRO A 270 38.75 23.79 -14.21
N GLU A 271 39.26 24.98 -14.54
CA GLU A 271 38.95 26.23 -13.81
C GLU A 271 37.47 26.61 -13.93
N GLU A 272 36.87 26.36 -15.09
CA GLU A 272 35.42 26.57 -15.34
C GLU A 272 34.53 25.51 -14.65
N GLY A 273 35.15 24.48 -14.07
CA GLY A 273 34.50 23.30 -13.53
C GLY A 273 34.34 22.18 -14.56
N TYR A 274 34.00 21.00 -14.05
CA TYR A 274 33.68 19.82 -14.86
C TYR A 274 32.18 19.56 -14.80
N VAL A 275 31.58 19.33 -15.95
CA VAL A 275 30.15 19.07 -16.10
C VAL A 275 29.96 17.76 -16.86
N THR A 276 29.05 16.91 -16.39
CA THR A 276 28.64 15.70 -17.09
C THR A 276 27.20 15.34 -16.77
N ASN A 277 26.58 14.54 -17.64
CA ASN A 277 25.31 13.88 -17.38
C ASN A 277 25.57 12.39 -17.20
N MET A 278 24.97 11.80 -16.18
CA MET A 278 25.02 10.36 -15.96
C MET A 278 23.61 9.80 -15.78
N GLY A 279 23.42 8.56 -16.24
CA GLY A 279 22.15 7.86 -16.17
C GLY A 279 22.27 6.53 -15.42
N ILE A 280 21.17 6.12 -14.79
CA ILE A 280 20.99 4.79 -14.21
C ILE A 280 19.52 4.39 -14.38
N ILE A 281 19.24 3.13 -14.73
CA ILE A 281 17.88 2.62 -14.89
C ILE A 281 17.44 2.02 -13.55
N PHE A 282 16.23 2.36 -13.07
CA PHE A 282 15.68 1.76 -11.87
C PHE A 282 15.37 0.27 -12.12
N PRO A 283 15.80 -0.64 -11.23
CA PRO A 283 15.62 -2.07 -11.45
C PRO A 283 14.15 -2.47 -11.42
N HIS A 284 13.83 -3.52 -12.17
CA HIS A 284 12.51 -4.17 -12.16
C HIS A 284 12.66 -5.67 -11.90
N LYS A 285 11.54 -6.30 -11.57
CA LYS A 285 11.39 -7.73 -11.36
C LYS A 285 10.38 -8.24 -12.37
N ASP A 286 10.79 -9.21 -13.19
CA ASP A 286 9.86 -9.94 -14.03
C ASP A 286 8.92 -10.79 -13.15
N LEU A 287 7.62 -10.61 -13.37
CA LEU A 287 6.57 -11.34 -12.67
C LEU A 287 6.36 -12.75 -13.23
N ARG A 288 6.89 -13.01 -14.43
CA ARG A 288 6.83 -14.31 -15.10
C ARG A 288 7.88 -15.25 -14.50
N ASP A 289 7.51 -16.51 -14.35
CA ASP A 289 8.49 -17.54 -14.04
C ASP A 289 9.26 -18.00 -15.31
N ALA A 290 10.18 -18.96 -15.15
CA ALA A 290 11.02 -19.46 -16.24
C ALA A 290 10.21 -20.03 -17.43
N ASN A 291 8.93 -20.37 -17.23
CA ASN A 291 8.03 -20.85 -18.28
C ASN A 291 7.18 -19.72 -18.90
N GLY A 292 7.42 -18.46 -18.51
CA GLY A 292 6.65 -17.30 -18.96
C GLY A 292 5.31 -17.13 -18.23
N ILE A 293 5.03 -17.87 -17.16
CA ILE A 293 3.74 -17.87 -16.47
C ILE A 293 3.76 -16.87 -15.33
N ILE A 294 2.77 -15.97 -15.30
CA ILE A 294 2.54 -15.08 -14.15
C ILE A 294 1.81 -15.87 -13.07
N ARG A 295 2.48 -16.07 -11.93
CA ARG A 295 1.86 -16.74 -10.79
C ARG A 295 0.78 -15.86 -10.17
N ARG A 296 -0.35 -16.47 -9.83
CA ARG A 296 -1.40 -15.77 -9.07
C ARG A 296 -0.82 -15.31 -7.73
N GLY A 297 -0.90 -14.00 -7.48
CA GLY A 297 -0.45 -13.41 -6.23
C GLY A 297 -1.24 -13.93 -5.03
N GLN A 298 -0.69 -13.68 -3.83
CA GLN A 298 -1.42 -13.89 -2.58
C GLN A 298 -2.61 -12.91 -2.54
N PRO A 299 -3.82 -13.32 -2.08
CA PRO A 299 -5.00 -12.46 -2.13
C PRO A 299 -4.85 -11.08 -1.46
N ALA A 300 -3.98 -10.98 -0.45
CA ALA A 300 -3.75 -9.76 0.33
C ALA A 300 -2.68 -8.82 -0.25
N PHE A 301 -1.97 -9.23 -1.31
CA PHE A 301 -0.82 -8.50 -1.83
C PHE A 301 -0.88 -8.39 -3.36
N PRO A 302 -0.82 -7.17 -3.93
CA PRO A 302 -0.63 -6.99 -5.36
C PRO A 302 0.70 -7.57 -5.85
N ASN A 303 0.74 -7.97 -7.12
CA ASN A 303 1.97 -8.36 -7.79
C ASN A 303 2.67 -7.12 -8.34
N TYR A 304 3.74 -6.67 -7.68
CA TYR A 304 4.52 -5.52 -8.11
C TYR A 304 5.75 -5.93 -8.93
N GLU A 305 6.07 -5.12 -9.95
CA GLU A 305 7.29 -5.24 -10.76
C GLU A 305 8.53 -4.66 -10.07
N VAL A 306 8.40 -4.25 -8.81
CA VAL A 306 9.50 -3.84 -7.93
C VAL A 306 9.44 -4.64 -6.64
N THR A 307 10.60 -4.89 -6.03
CA THR A 307 10.67 -5.58 -4.74
C THR A 307 10.09 -4.74 -3.60
N SER A 308 10.21 -3.42 -3.70
CA SER A 308 9.81 -2.44 -2.71
C SER A 308 9.68 -1.07 -3.36
N PHE A 309 9.01 -0.15 -2.67
CA PHE A 309 8.74 1.21 -3.13
C PHE A 309 8.67 2.15 -1.91
N THR A 310 8.71 3.45 -2.13
CA THR A 310 8.72 4.44 -1.04
C THR A 310 7.41 4.34 -0.25
N THR A 311 7.52 4.05 1.04
CA THR A 311 6.34 3.92 1.91
C THR A 311 6.69 4.16 3.37
N THR A 312 5.73 4.65 4.14
CA THR A 312 5.84 4.84 5.59
C THR A 312 4.67 4.15 6.25
N SER A 313 4.98 3.16 7.08
CA SER A 313 4.07 2.40 7.94
C SER A 313 4.30 2.76 9.40
N THR A 314 3.54 2.16 10.32
CA THR A 314 3.77 2.32 11.76
C THR A 314 5.02 1.54 12.20
N LEU A 315 5.19 0.30 11.72
CA LEU A 315 6.33 -0.54 12.14
C LEU A 315 7.59 -0.41 11.27
N TYR A 316 7.51 0.21 10.09
CA TYR A 316 8.66 0.38 9.21
C TYR A 316 8.51 1.55 8.24
N LYS A 317 9.64 2.00 7.70
CA LYS A 317 9.72 3.05 6.68
C LYS A 317 10.72 2.61 5.61
N ILE A 318 10.37 2.80 4.34
CA ILE A 318 11.23 2.51 3.19
C ILE A 318 11.47 3.81 2.44
N GLU A 319 12.73 4.21 2.38
CA GLU A 319 13.19 5.41 1.69
C GLU A 319 14.21 5.05 0.62
N PHE A 320 14.25 5.85 -0.45
CA PHE A 320 15.18 5.64 -1.54
C PHE A 320 16.03 6.89 -1.74
N TYR A 321 17.28 6.65 -2.10
CA TYR A 321 18.24 7.71 -2.34
C TYR A 321 19.05 7.44 -3.59
N LEU A 322 19.22 8.49 -4.39
CA LEU A 322 20.25 8.55 -5.40
C LEU A 322 21.54 9.04 -4.74
N CYS A 323 22.55 8.18 -4.72
CA CYS A 323 23.88 8.48 -4.20
C CYS A 323 24.85 8.76 -5.34
N ILE A 324 25.45 9.95 -5.32
CA ILE A 324 26.48 10.40 -6.25
C ILE A 324 27.79 10.48 -5.47
N LYS A 325 28.77 9.68 -5.87
CA LYS A 325 30.12 9.71 -5.30
C LYS A 325 31.13 10.17 -6.36
N ALA A 326 31.77 11.31 -6.10
CA ALA A 326 32.92 11.78 -6.87
C ALA A 326 34.21 11.38 -6.16
N GLN A 327 35.05 10.60 -6.84
CA GLN A 327 36.36 10.19 -6.34
C GLN A 327 37.44 11.11 -6.91
N LEU A 328 38.21 11.71 -6.01
CA LEU A 328 39.13 12.80 -6.34
C LEU A 328 40.56 12.46 -5.87
N THR A 329 41.57 12.91 -6.59
CA THR A 329 42.96 12.95 -6.07
C THR A 329 43.23 14.30 -5.43
N SER A 330 44.09 14.32 -4.40
CA SER A 330 44.56 15.57 -3.77
C SER A 330 43.44 16.43 -3.15
N ALA A 331 42.24 15.86 -3.01
CA ALA A 331 41.09 16.36 -2.28
C ALA A 331 40.31 15.15 -1.72
N ARG A 332 39.42 15.36 -0.76
CA ARG A 332 38.57 14.30 -0.22
C ARG A 332 37.49 13.89 -1.23
N ASP A 333 37.18 12.60 -1.30
CA ASP A 333 36.01 12.09 -2.02
C ASP A 333 34.74 12.82 -1.52
N ILE A 334 33.87 13.21 -2.44
CA ILE A 334 32.60 13.85 -2.11
C ILE A 334 31.47 12.85 -2.38
N THR A 335 30.60 12.64 -1.39
CA THR A 335 29.39 11.84 -1.55
C THR A 335 28.17 12.71 -1.28
N LEU A 336 27.23 12.72 -2.21
CA LEU A 336 25.96 13.42 -2.12
C LEU A 336 24.84 12.40 -2.19
N ARG A 337 23.93 12.46 -1.22
CA ARG A 337 22.77 11.57 -1.09
C ARG A 337 21.48 12.36 -1.27
N GLN A 338 20.75 12.12 -2.35
CA GLN A 338 19.53 12.83 -2.72
C GLN A 338 18.31 11.91 -2.58
N PRO A 339 17.31 12.26 -1.74
CA PRO A 339 16.06 11.50 -1.66
C PRO A 339 15.35 11.45 -3.02
N ILE A 340 14.81 10.28 -3.35
CA ILE A 340 13.92 10.06 -4.49
C ILE A 340 12.70 9.24 -4.04
N VAL A 341 11.59 9.38 -4.74
CA VAL A 341 10.37 8.62 -4.53
C VAL A 341 10.32 7.49 -5.56
N ILE A 342 10.07 6.29 -5.09
CA ILE A 342 9.85 5.12 -5.93
C ILE A 342 8.37 4.75 -5.86
N CYS A 343 7.73 4.67 -7.01
CA CYS A 343 6.37 4.17 -7.16
C CYS A 343 6.39 2.74 -7.74
N PRO A 344 5.37 1.93 -7.44
CA PRO A 344 5.34 0.54 -7.89
C PRO A 344 4.93 0.35 -9.37
N LEU A 345 4.58 1.42 -10.08
CA LEU A 345 4.08 1.41 -11.45
C LEU A 345 5.12 2.04 -12.37
N ASP A 346 5.34 1.48 -13.56
CA ASP A 346 6.20 2.09 -14.56
C ASP A 346 5.61 3.42 -15.08
N HIS A 347 6.40 4.19 -15.83
CA HIS A 347 5.93 5.49 -16.31
C HIS A 347 4.71 5.40 -17.24
N GLN A 348 4.59 4.32 -18.01
CA GLN A 348 3.47 4.12 -18.94
C GLN A 348 2.17 3.86 -18.18
N ALA A 349 2.17 2.92 -17.22
CA ALA A 349 1.06 2.66 -16.32
C ALA A 349 0.71 3.92 -15.51
N CYS A 350 1.71 4.67 -15.02
CA CYS A 350 1.46 5.94 -14.36
C CYS A 350 0.70 6.94 -15.24
N LYS A 351 0.90 6.92 -16.56
CA LYS A 351 0.19 7.79 -17.50
C LYS A 351 -1.23 7.29 -17.76
N GLU A 352 -1.41 5.99 -17.93
CA GLU A 352 -2.72 5.36 -18.12
C GLU A 352 -3.64 5.59 -16.91
N GLU A 353 -3.10 5.55 -15.70
CA GLU A 353 -3.88 5.83 -14.49
C GLU A 353 -4.34 7.29 -14.39
N MET A 354 -3.65 8.25 -15.03
CA MET A 354 -4.02 9.67 -14.90
C MET A 354 -5.41 9.96 -15.45
N ASP A 355 -5.77 9.39 -16.59
CA ASP A 355 -7.08 9.59 -17.21
C ASP A 355 -8.20 8.99 -16.35
N ALA A 356 -7.94 7.79 -15.79
CA ALA A 356 -8.87 7.10 -14.90
C ALA A 356 -9.01 7.81 -13.54
N ILE A 357 -7.93 8.38 -13.01
CA ILE A 357 -7.93 9.24 -11.82
C ILE A 357 -8.78 10.49 -12.05
N GLU A 358 -8.63 11.14 -13.20
CA GLU A 358 -9.41 12.33 -13.53
C GLU A 358 -10.90 12.01 -13.60
N GLN A 359 -11.27 10.90 -14.25
CA GLN A 359 -12.64 10.45 -14.31
C GLN A 359 -13.19 10.10 -12.91
N ALA A 360 -12.43 9.35 -12.11
CA ALA A 360 -12.82 9.01 -10.74
C ALA A 360 -13.01 10.25 -9.85
N ALA A 361 -12.23 11.31 -10.06
CA ALA A 361 -12.40 12.57 -9.35
C ALA A 361 -13.68 13.31 -9.77
N LYS A 362 -14.04 13.28 -11.06
CA LYS A 362 -15.31 13.82 -11.56
C LYS A 362 -16.49 13.05 -10.94
N ASP A 363 -16.45 11.72 -10.96
CA ASP A 363 -17.51 10.89 -10.40
C ASP A 363 -17.65 11.12 -8.88
N ALA A 364 -16.52 11.20 -8.16
CA ALA A 364 -16.49 11.46 -6.73
C ALA A 364 -17.11 12.81 -6.34
N SER A 365 -17.06 13.82 -7.21
CA SER A 365 -17.67 15.14 -6.94
C SER A 365 -19.19 15.09 -6.73
N SER A 366 -19.85 14.03 -7.23
CA SER A 366 -21.29 13.81 -7.07
C SER A 366 -21.67 13.04 -5.79
N VAL A 367 -20.70 12.52 -5.05
CA VAL A 367 -20.92 11.69 -3.86
C VAL A 367 -20.89 12.55 -2.61
N ASP A 368 -21.95 12.49 -1.79
CA ASP A 368 -21.95 13.07 -0.43
C ASP A 368 -21.32 12.07 0.57
N PRO A 369 -20.14 12.35 1.14
CA PRO A 369 -19.50 11.43 2.10
C PRO A 369 -20.29 11.25 3.39
N ASN A 370 -21.16 12.21 3.75
CA ASN A 370 -21.98 12.12 4.95
C ASN A 370 -23.25 11.31 4.72
N ASN A 371 -23.65 11.15 3.46
CA ASN A 371 -24.83 10.38 3.07
C ASN A 371 -24.64 9.67 1.72
N PRO A 372 -23.84 8.59 1.67
CA PRO A 372 -23.42 7.95 0.42
C PRO A 372 -24.52 7.16 -0.33
N MET A 373 -25.81 7.45 -0.10
CA MET A 373 -26.97 6.86 -0.80
C MET A 373 -26.85 5.35 -1.08
N LEU A 374 -26.68 4.56 -0.02
CA LEU A 374 -26.58 3.11 -0.11
C LEU A 374 -27.89 2.45 -0.58
N PRO A 375 -27.81 1.32 -1.31
CA PRO A 375 -28.99 0.49 -1.57
C PRO A 375 -29.71 0.09 -0.28
N ALA A 376 -31.00 -0.21 -0.38
CA ALA A 376 -31.77 -0.68 0.76
C ALA A 376 -31.23 -2.02 1.29
N ARG A 377 -31.12 -2.13 2.62
CA ARG A 377 -30.81 -3.41 3.27
C ARG A 377 -31.93 -4.42 3.02
N THR A 378 -31.58 -5.68 2.84
CA THR A 378 -32.53 -6.79 2.73
C THR A 378 -32.37 -7.70 3.92
N ILE A 379 -33.43 -7.88 4.71
CA ILE A 379 -33.45 -8.78 5.86
C ILE A 379 -34.70 -9.63 5.73
N VAL A 380 -34.50 -10.94 5.59
CA VAL A 380 -35.57 -11.93 5.43
C VAL A 380 -35.61 -12.78 6.69
N LEU A 381 -36.70 -12.68 7.44
CA LEU A 381 -36.91 -13.37 8.71
C LEU A 381 -37.48 -14.77 8.48
N GLU A 382 -37.38 -15.64 9.50
CA GLU A 382 -37.94 -17.01 9.48
C GLU A 382 -39.43 -17.04 9.09
N ASN A 383 -40.20 -16.05 9.56
CA ASN A 383 -41.66 -16.03 9.43
C ASN A 383 -42.16 -15.25 8.20
N ASP A 384 -41.27 -14.74 7.35
CA ASP A 384 -41.66 -14.02 6.15
C ASP A 384 -42.25 -14.98 5.11
N HIS A 385 -43.30 -14.54 4.39
CA HIS A 385 -44.06 -15.39 3.47
C HIS A 385 -43.19 -16.11 2.42
N ASN A 386 -42.15 -15.43 1.91
CA ASN A 386 -41.25 -15.95 0.87
C ASN A 386 -39.85 -16.31 1.40
N ALA A 387 -39.70 -16.57 2.70
CA ALA A 387 -38.38 -16.71 3.31
C ALA A 387 -37.52 -17.84 2.72
N LEU A 388 -38.15 -18.97 2.37
CA LEU A 388 -37.46 -20.10 1.73
C LEU A 388 -37.11 -19.82 0.27
N ALA A 389 -37.96 -19.09 -0.45
CA ALA A 389 -37.74 -18.78 -1.86
C ALA A 389 -36.47 -17.94 -2.07
N THR A 390 -36.15 -17.04 -1.13
CA THR A 390 -34.90 -16.27 -1.11
C THR A 390 -33.63 -17.12 -1.04
N LEU A 391 -33.75 -18.36 -0.54
CA LEU A 391 -32.66 -19.33 -0.48
C LEU A 391 -32.68 -20.30 -1.68
N GLY A 392 -33.55 -20.06 -2.66
CA GLY A 392 -33.76 -20.98 -3.79
C GLY A 392 -34.48 -22.26 -3.36
N LEU A 393 -35.34 -22.20 -2.33
CA LEU A 393 -36.05 -23.36 -1.77
C LEU A 393 -37.57 -23.12 -1.71
N CYS A 394 -38.35 -24.20 -1.75
CA CYS A 394 -39.80 -24.18 -1.56
C CYS A 394 -40.24 -25.36 -0.67
N LEU A 395 -41.49 -25.33 -0.21
CA LEU A 395 -42.11 -26.45 0.51
C LEU A 395 -43.00 -27.26 -0.45
N VAL A 396 -42.70 -28.55 -0.60
CA VAL A 396 -43.51 -29.50 -1.38
C VAL A 396 -43.78 -30.73 -0.51
N GLY A 397 -45.04 -30.98 -0.17
CA GLY A 397 -45.44 -32.11 0.68
C GLY A 397 -44.83 -32.06 2.09
N GLY A 398 -44.65 -30.87 2.66
CA GLY A 398 -44.02 -30.67 3.98
C GLY A 398 -42.49 -30.83 3.98
N GLN A 399 -41.87 -31.08 2.83
CA GLN A 399 -40.42 -31.18 2.68
C GLN A 399 -39.85 -29.98 1.93
N LYS A 400 -38.67 -29.51 2.35
CA LYS A 400 -37.94 -28.44 1.65
C LYS A 400 -37.30 -29.01 0.38
N LYS A 401 -37.59 -28.41 -0.77
CA LYS A 401 -37.04 -28.80 -2.08
C LYS A 401 -36.46 -27.57 -2.81
N PRO A 402 -35.52 -27.75 -3.75
CA PRO A 402 -35.07 -26.68 -4.63
C PRO A 402 -36.26 -26.01 -5.32
N LEU A 403 -36.26 -24.68 -5.36
CA LEU A 403 -37.18 -23.90 -6.16
C LEU A 403 -36.76 -24.02 -7.63
N ILE A 404 -37.69 -24.45 -8.49
CA ILE A 404 -37.52 -24.47 -9.95
C ILE A 404 -38.47 -23.39 -10.48
N GLU A 405 -37.93 -22.39 -11.15
CA GLU A 405 -38.70 -21.31 -11.80
C GLU A 405 -39.25 -21.73 -13.17
#